data_AF-A0A4L8D2W2-F1
#
_entry.id   AF-A0A4L8D2W2-F1
#
_cell.length_a   1.000
_cell.length_b   1.000
_cell.length_c   1.000
_cell.angle_alpha   90.00
_cell.angle_beta   90.00
_cell.angle_gamma   90.00
#
_symmetry.space_group_name_H-M   'P 1'
#
loop_
_entity.id
_entity.type
_entity.pdbx_description
1 polymer ?
#
loop_
_entity_poly.entity_id
_entity_poly.type
_entity_poly.pdbx_seq_one_letter_code
_entity_poly.pdbx_strand_id
1 'polypeptide(L)' 'MRCLNLPSRRAAERLSFIYEGTFRQAVGRTRDTDWLSMIDKDWPQVKDRLETWLRPENFDKNGQQYKSLREF' A
#
# COMPACT_ATOMS: atom_id res chain seq x y z
N MET A 1 -5.46 22.10 -0.37
CA MET A 1 -4.21 21.74 0.35
C MET A 1 -3.97 20.27 0.03
N ARG A 2 -3.10 19.98 -0.95
CA ARG A 2 -2.92 18.62 -1.51
C ARG A 2 -1.55 18.10 -1.07
N CYS A 3 -1.52 17.02 -0.30
CA CYS A 3 -0.32 16.20 -0.18
C CYS A 3 0.09 15.73 -1.58
N LEU A 4 1.27 16.13 -2.03
CA LEU A 4 1.81 15.94 -3.39
C LEU A 4 2.16 14.46 -3.73
N ASN A 5 1.51 13.48 -3.11
CA ASN A 5 1.87 12.06 -3.32
C ASN A 5 0.67 11.09 -3.33
N LEU A 6 -0.35 11.43 -4.11
CA LEU A 6 -1.50 10.55 -4.35
C LEU A 6 -1.11 9.14 -4.85
N PRO A 7 -0.07 8.95 -5.71
CA PRO A 7 0.38 7.62 -6.10
C PRO A 7 0.93 6.78 -4.93
N SER A 8 1.71 7.38 -4.03
CA SER A 8 2.23 6.69 -2.85
C SER A 8 1.12 6.29 -1.88
N ARG A 9 0.14 7.17 -1.67
CA ARG A 9 -1.03 6.85 -0.84
C ARG A 9 -1.82 5.67 -1.41
N ARG A 10 -2.07 5.67 -2.73
CA ARG A 10 -2.75 4.55 -3.41
C ARG A 10 -1.99 3.24 -3.31
N ALA A 11 -0.65 3.29 -3.30
CA ALA A 11 0.18 2.10 -3.12
C ALA A 11 0.08 1.55 -1.68
N ALA A 12 0.12 2.44 -0.68
CA ALA A 12 -0.05 2.06 0.72
C ALA A 12 -1.44 1.47 0.99
N GLU A 13 -2.51 2.09 0.47
CA GLU A 13 -3.88 1.56 0.55
C GLU A 13 -4.00 0.19 -0.13
N ARG A 14 -3.35 -0.02 -1.29
CA ARG A 14 -3.32 -1.34 -1.96
C ARG A 14 -2.66 -2.42 -1.10
N LEU A 15 -1.69 -2.05 -0.28
CA LEU A 15 -1.01 -2.95 0.66
C LEU A 15 -1.77 -3.12 1.98
N SER A 16 -2.97 -2.54 2.12
CA SER A 16 -3.78 -2.52 3.35
C SER A 16 -3.19 -1.71 4.50
N PHE A 17 -2.37 -0.69 4.22
CA PHE A 17 -2.07 0.31 5.24
C PHE A 17 -3.30 1.19 5.51
N ILE A 18 -3.57 1.45 6.78
CA ILE A 18 -4.67 2.29 7.26
C ILE A 18 -4.14 3.71 7.46
N TYR A 19 -4.87 4.70 6.96
CA TYR A 19 -4.51 6.11 7.15
C TYR A 19 -4.85 6.56 8.58
N GLU A 20 -3.85 7.08 9.30
CA GLU A 20 -3.97 7.51 10.69
C GLU A 20 -4.07 9.03 10.85
N GLY A 21 -3.52 9.79 9.90
CA GLY A 21 -3.53 11.25 10.00
C GLY A 21 -2.56 11.96 9.06
N THR A 22 -2.66 13.28 9.00
CA THR A 22 -1.76 14.14 8.20
C THR A 22 -1.08 15.14 9.12
N PHE A 23 0.25 15.16 9.10
CA PHE A 23 1.02 16.21 9.76
C PHE A 23 1.28 17.34 8.77
N ARG A 24 0.79 18.54 9.08
CA ARG A 24 0.96 19.71 8.21
C ARG A 24 2.36 20.28 8.37
N GLN A 25 2.99 20.66 7.25
CA GLN A 25 4.36 21.23 7.22
C GLN A 25 5.44 20.38 7.93
N ALA A 26 5.32 19.05 7.87
CA ALA A 26 6.23 18.15 8.58
C ALA A 26 7.67 18.18 8.05
N VAL A 27 7.87 18.48 6.76
CA VAL A 27 9.21 18.54 6.14
C VAL A 27 9.31 19.70 5.16
N GLY A 28 10.13 20.70 5.48
CA GLY A 28 10.30 21.89 4.64
C GLY A 28 9.00 22.73 4.53
N ARG A 29 9.13 23.96 4.04
CA ARG A 29 8.13 25.04 4.19
C ARG A 29 6.71 24.78 3.63
N THR A 30 6.41 23.62 3.04
CA THR A 30 5.08 23.37 2.45
C THR A 30 4.67 21.90 2.31
N ARG A 31 5.36 20.92 2.92
CA ARG A 31 5.03 19.50 2.72
C ARG A 31 4.22 18.93 3.87
N ASP A 32 2.97 18.61 3.56
CA ASP A 32 2.11 17.80 4.42
C ASP A 32 2.48 16.31 4.24
N THR A 33 2.49 15.55 5.34
CA THR A 33 2.86 14.13 5.37
C THR A 33 1.71 13.28 5.89
N ASP A 34 1.22 12.38 5.03
CA ASP A 34 0.22 11.37 5.38
C ASP A 34 0.93 10.22 6.12
N TRP A 35 0.45 9.91 7.31
CA TRP A 35 0.88 8.75 8.09
C TRP A 35 -0.10 7.61 7.87
N LEU A 36 0.44 6.45 7.50
CA LEU A 36 -0.32 5.22 7.39
C LEU A 36 0.36 4.11 8.21
N SER A 37 -0.44 3.25 8.82
CA SER A 37 0.01 2.20 9.73
C SER A 37 -0.49 0.82 9.28
N MET A 38 0.18 -0.23 9.74
CA MET A 38 -0.29 -1.62 9.69
C MET A 38 0.21 -2.27 10.97
N ILE A 39 -0.71 -2.79 11.78
CA ILE A 39 -0.35 -3.36 13.08
C ILE A 39 -0.07 -4.87 12.97
N ASP A 40 0.50 -5.41 14.04
CA ASP A 40 0.81 -6.84 14.18
C ASP A 40 -0.40 -7.76 13.94
N LYS A 41 -1.60 -7.32 14.32
CA LYS A 41 -2.85 -8.07 14.11
C LYS A 41 -3.31 -8.09 12.64
N ASP A 42 -2.99 -7.06 11.87
CA ASP A 42 -3.34 -6.99 10.44
C ASP A 42 -2.35 -7.78 9.59
N TRP A 43 -1.10 -7.88 10.06
CA TRP A 43 0.00 -8.47 9.32
C TRP A 43 -0.25 -9.91 8.84
N PRO A 44 -0.80 -10.86 9.64
CA PRO A 44 -1.07 -12.21 9.16
C PRO A 44 -1.96 -12.26 7.92
N GLN A 45 -3.02 -11.45 7.87
CA GLN A 45 -3.92 -11.39 6.72
C GLN A 45 -3.24 -10.75 5.51
N VAL A 46 -2.50 -9.65 5.72
CA VAL A 46 -1.77 -8.98 4.64
C VAL A 46 -0.68 -9.87 4.07
N LYS A 47 0.02 -10.60 4.94
CA LYS A 47 1.06 -11.55 4.56
C LYS A 47 0.49 -12.68 3.70
N ASP A 48 -0.58 -13.34 4.14
CA ASP A 48 -1.20 -14.44 3.38
C ASP A 48 -1.67 -13.98 2.00
N ARG A 49 -2.27 -12.78 1.94
CA ARG A 49 -2.66 -12.16 0.67
C ARG A 49 -1.46 -11.88 -0.24
N LEU A 50 -0.38 -11.31 0.30
CA LEU A 50 0.84 -11.03 -0.45
C LEU A 50 1.52 -12.31 -0.94
N GLU A 51 1.62 -13.32 -0.08
CA GLU A 51 2.19 -14.63 -0.44
C GLU A 51 1.37 -15.29 -1.54
N THR A 52 0.03 -15.23 -1.47
CA THR A 52 -0.85 -15.75 -2.51
C THR A 52 -0.75 -14.98 -3.81
N TRP A 53 -0.61 -13.65 -3.76
CA TRP A 53 -0.44 -12.83 -4.96
C TRP A 53 0.93 -13.04 -5.63
N LEU A 54 1.99 -13.29 -4.85
CA LEU A 54 3.36 -13.51 -5.32
C LEU A 54 3.64 -14.94 -5.82
N ARG A 55 2.68 -15.85 -5.67
CA ARG A 55 2.78 -17.22 -6.16
C ARG A 55 3.08 -17.25 -7.67
N PRO A 56 4.02 -18.10 -8.14
CA PRO A 56 4.34 -18.22 -9.56
C PRO A 56 3.10 -18.50 -10.43
N GLU A 57 2.10 -19.19 -9.88
CA GLU A 57 0.84 -19.51 -10.55
C GLU A 57 0.02 -18.26 -10.89
N ASN A 58 0.28 -17.12 -10.24
CA ASN A 58 -0.36 -15.85 -10.53
C ASN A 58 0.35 -15.04 -11.62
N PHE A 59 1.43 -15.54 -12.24
CA PHE A 59 2.16 -14.84 -13.30
C PHE A 59 2.26 -15.67 -14.56
N ASP A 60 2.10 -15.02 -15.71
CA ASP A 60 2.33 -15.63 -17.02
C ASP A 60 3.82 -15.70 -17.36
N LYS A 61 4.15 -16.30 -18.52
CA LYS A 61 5.54 -16.44 -19.00
C LYS A 61 6.24 -15.11 -19.29
N ASN A 62 5.49 -14.01 -19.39
CA ASN A 62 6.00 -12.66 -19.61
C ASN A 62 6.09 -11.85 -18.30
N GLY A 63 5.75 -12.45 -17.15
CA GLY A 63 5.73 -11.79 -15.85
C GLY A 63 4.50 -10.92 -15.61
N GLN A 64 3.44 -11.07 -16.41
CA GLN A 64 2.19 -10.36 -16.22
C GLN A 64 1.32 -11.11 -15.21
N GLN A 65 0.80 -10.39 -14.21
CA GLN A 65 -0.09 -10.97 -13.20
C GLN A 65 -1.44 -11.37 -13.81
N TYR A 66 -1.98 -12.52 -13.42
CA TYR A 66 -3.33 -12.97 -13.77
C TYR A 66 -4.40 -12.29 -12.92
N LYS A 67 -4.18 -12.22 -11.60
CA LYS A 67 -5.01 -11.49 -10.65
C LYS A 67 -4.20 -10.41 -9.97
N SER A 68 -4.79 -9.24 -9.82
CA SER A 68 -4.19 -8.13 -9.08
C SER A 68 -4.25 -8.37 -7.58
N LEU A 69 -3.32 -7.78 -6.83
CA LEU A 69 -3.33 -7.85 -5.35
C LEU A 69 -4.63 -7.36 -4.70
N ARG A 70 -5.45 -6.56 -5.40
CA ARG A 70 -6.75 -6.10 -4.87
C ARG A 70 -7.86 -7.16 -4.96
N GLU A 71 -7.64 -8.20 -5.75
CA GLU A 71 -8.60 -9.30 -5.94
C GLU A 71 -8.36 -10.48 -4.98
N PHE A 72 -7.27 -10.40 -4.20
CA PHE A 72 -7.00 -11.25 -3.05
C PHE A 72 -7.26 -10.45 -1.77
#